data_AF-A0A8J6FNZ6-F1
#
_entry.id   AF-A0A8J6FNZ6-F1
#
_cell.length_a   1.000
_cell.length_b   1.000
_cell.length_c   1.000
_cell.angle_alpha   90.00
_cell.angle_beta   90.00
_cell.angle_gamma   90.00
#
_symmetry.space_group_name_H-M   'P 1'
#
loop_
_entity.id
_entity.type
_entity.pdbx_description
1 polymer ?
#
loop_
_entity_poly.entity_id
_entity_poly.type
_entity_poly.pdbx_seq_one_letter_code
_entity_poly.pdbx_strand_id
1 'polypeptide(L)'
;MRRRIPRSGDDMYRQELPVDLDEAAVRERRRAAEQQRQSRVFDPRVRTIGVDKTALDAQVQDRDVRQEIENKRDEAFDAQMVRNDKVLCLLDRRQKDDIRDLNKAIDQFRLQFQKREDRREYDLYDPLALKKDLPPRLSDDDPRCSISGLQRLMGEDLTQMNRKREQQEQLREWSLQQQHDWAKALEEKQHAESLYDKMRMELDKKAMELQKMEQQARREICIATKEFNKAQAEESLERKKLEKQQQDEDSSVEIANTTEGDLLSEDPAQATSAFGPHRVAPDRWKGMNPGQLKEVIDVQQQQIQEKMRLKEEERQRQTEWDRKRVQEARAMLLLERQEKRQERELRKAQDHINLQLAQAH
;
A
#
# COMPACT_ATOMS: atom_id res chain seq x y z
N MET A 1 -177.10 -161.19 35.98
CA MET A 1 -177.06 -162.02 34.74
C MET A 1 -178.41 -161.92 34.02
N ARG A 2 -178.46 -162.10 32.68
CA ARG A 2 -179.63 -162.05 31.74
C ARG A 2 -180.20 -160.66 31.30
N ARG A 3 -180.71 -160.61 30.03
CA ARG A 3 -181.74 -159.73 29.36
C ARG A 3 -181.37 -158.33 28.75
N ARG A 4 -182.18 -157.90 27.72
CA ARG A 4 -182.20 -156.67 26.83
C ARG A 4 -181.26 -156.68 25.58
N ILE A 5 -181.60 -156.41 24.29
CA ILE A 5 -182.84 -156.17 23.46
C ILE A 5 -183.37 -154.69 23.39
N PRO A 6 -183.73 -154.03 22.21
CA PRO A 6 -183.41 -154.24 20.75
C PRO A 6 -183.44 -153.01 19.73
N ARG A 7 -183.32 -153.32 18.40
CA ARG A 7 -184.02 -152.77 17.17
C ARG A 7 -183.43 -151.68 16.20
N SER A 8 -183.79 -151.90 14.91
CA SER A 8 -183.83 -151.04 13.68
C SER A 8 -182.54 -150.62 12.93
N GLY A 9 -182.53 -150.90 11.62
CA GLY A 9 -181.54 -150.60 10.55
C GLY A 9 -182.19 -150.94 9.17
N ASP A 10 -181.54 -150.93 8.00
CA ASP A 10 -180.16 -150.60 7.57
C ASP A 10 -180.17 -150.32 6.04
N ASP A 11 -179.80 -149.13 5.52
CA ASP A 11 -179.41 -148.96 4.09
C ASP A 11 -178.85 -147.56 3.66
N MET A 12 -178.35 -147.50 2.40
CA MET A 12 -178.32 -146.40 1.41
C MET A 12 -177.20 -145.31 1.33
N TYR A 13 -176.79 -145.09 0.07
CA TYR A 13 -176.09 -143.97 -0.59
C TYR A 13 -175.08 -143.10 0.18
N ARG A 14 -173.79 -143.24 -0.18
CA ARG A 14 -172.73 -142.24 0.12
C ARG A 14 -172.47 -141.36 -1.11
N GLN A 15 -172.87 -140.09 -1.05
CA GLN A 15 -172.68 -139.11 -2.12
C GLN A 15 -171.23 -138.59 -2.15
N GLU A 16 -170.68 -138.38 -3.35
CA GLU A 16 -169.43 -137.63 -3.52
C GLU A 16 -169.73 -136.12 -3.56
N LEU A 17 -169.08 -135.36 -2.68
CA LEU A 17 -169.14 -133.90 -2.65
C LEU A 17 -167.88 -133.31 -3.30
N PRO A 18 -167.98 -132.23 -4.09
CA PRO A 18 -166.80 -131.56 -4.64
C PRO A 18 -165.86 -131.08 -3.53
N VAL A 19 -164.56 -131.34 -3.68
CA VAL A 19 -163.53 -130.82 -2.78
C VAL A 19 -163.15 -129.40 -3.23
N ASP A 20 -163.37 -128.41 -2.37
CA ASP A 20 -163.01 -127.01 -2.65
C ASP A 20 -161.52 -126.86 -2.97
N LEU A 21 -161.23 -126.53 -4.23
CA LEU A 21 -159.88 -126.55 -4.78
C LEU A 21 -158.97 -125.48 -4.16
N ASP A 22 -159.52 -124.33 -3.74
CA ASP A 22 -158.74 -123.27 -3.08
C ASP A 22 -158.43 -123.58 -1.61
N GLU A 23 -159.39 -124.13 -0.85
CA GLU A 23 -159.08 -124.65 0.49
C GLU A 23 -158.05 -125.80 0.41
N ALA A 24 -158.18 -126.68 -0.58
CA ALA A 24 -157.19 -127.70 -0.87
C ALA A 24 -155.83 -127.07 -1.20
N ALA A 25 -155.75 -126.08 -2.10
CA ALA A 25 -154.52 -125.41 -2.50
C ALA A 25 -153.85 -124.58 -1.38
N VAL A 26 -154.62 -124.07 -0.40
CA VAL A 26 -154.08 -123.41 0.80
C VAL A 26 -153.62 -124.42 1.84
N ARG A 27 -154.36 -125.53 2.03
CA ARG A 27 -153.90 -126.66 2.88
C ARG A 27 -152.67 -127.35 2.29
N GLU A 28 -152.61 -127.51 0.97
CA GLU A 28 -151.44 -127.99 0.21
C GLU A 28 -150.27 -127.03 0.37
N ARG A 29 -150.44 -125.71 0.16
CA ARG A 29 -149.35 -124.75 0.41
C ARG A 29 -148.87 -124.75 1.86
N ARG A 30 -149.76 -124.92 2.85
CA ARG A 30 -149.36 -125.12 4.26
C ARG A 30 -148.64 -126.45 4.46
N ARG A 31 -149.13 -127.57 3.91
CA ARG A 31 -148.44 -128.87 3.98
C ARG A 31 -147.09 -128.84 3.31
N ALA A 32 -146.96 -128.23 2.14
CA ALA A 32 -145.73 -128.13 1.38
C ALA A 32 -144.72 -127.20 2.09
N ALA A 33 -145.16 -126.05 2.62
CA ALA A 33 -144.31 -125.19 3.44
C ALA A 33 -143.88 -125.88 4.74
N GLU A 34 -144.79 -126.63 5.40
CA GLU A 34 -144.47 -127.39 6.60
C GLU A 34 -143.61 -128.62 6.29
N GLN A 35 -143.75 -129.28 5.14
CA GLN A 35 -142.87 -130.35 4.67
C GLN A 35 -141.47 -129.81 4.31
N GLN A 36 -141.39 -128.66 3.64
CA GLN A 36 -140.14 -127.94 3.41
C GLN A 36 -139.51 -127.42 4.71
N ARG A 37 -140.30 -127.19 5.77
CA ARG A 37 -139.81 -126.86 7.11
C ARG A 37 -139.35 -128.12 7.84
N GLN A 38 -140.11 -129.20 7.77
CA GLN A 38 -139.80 -130.51 8.35
C GLN A 38 -138.52 -131.08 7.75
N SER A 39 -138.30 -131.00 6.43
CA SER A 39 -137.04 -131.42 5.81
C SER A 39 -135.83 -130.61 6.31
N ARG A 40 -136.01 -129.33 6.64
CA ARG A 40 -134.96 -128.50 7.26
C ARG A 40 -134.78 -128.70 8.77
N VAL A 41 -135.80 -129.17 9.48
CA VAL A 41 -135.81 -129.32 10.96
C VAL A 41 -135.47 -130.76 11.41
N PHE A 42 -135.88 -131.77 10.63
CA PHE A 42 -135.63 -133.18 10.90
C PHE A 42 -134.38 -133.75 10.21
N ASP A 43 -133.85 -133.10 9.16
CA ASP A 43 -132.49 -133.40 8.69
C ASP A 43 -131.47 -132.80 9.70
N PRO A 44 -130.68 -133.63 10.42
CA PRO A 44 -129.74 -133.14 11.42
C PRO A 44 -128.61 -132.30 10.79
N ARG A 45 -128.26 -132.57 9.53
CA ARG A 45 -127.17 -131.90 8.81
C ARG A 45 -127.58 -130.51 8.38
N VAL A 46 -128.80 -130.34 7.86
CA VAL A 46 -129.36 -129.02 7.53
C VAL A 46 -129.66 -128.21 8.80
N ARG A 47 -130.11 -128.86 9.88
CA ARG A 47 -130.33 -128.18 11.15
C ARG A 47 -129.05 -127.72 11.85
N THR A 48 -127.93 -128.41 11.64
CA THR A 48 -126.64 -128.12 12.34
C THR A 48 -125.67 -127.29 11.48
N ILE A 49 -125.66 -127.49 10.16
CA ILE A 49 -124.70 -126.87 9.21
C ILE A 49 -125.41 -126.48 7.88
N GLY A 50 -126.70 -126.13 7.94
CA GLY A 50 -127.45 -125.65 6.79
C GLY A 50 -127.04 -124.23 6.40
N VAL A 51 -126.44 -124.08 5.23
CA VAL A 51 -125.95 -122.80 4.70
C VAL A 51 -126.36 -122.65 3.24
N ASP A 52 -126.94 -121.51 2.89
CA ASP A 52 -127.24 -121.18 1.49
C ASP A 52 -125.94 -120.80 0.76
N LYS A 53 -125.41 -121.75 0.00
CA LYS A 53 -124.22 -121.53 -0.82
C LYS A 53 -124.47 -120.47 -1.89
N THR A 54 -125.62 -120.49 -2.56
CA THR A 54 -125.88 -119.59 -3.69
C THR A 54 -125.95 -118.12 -3.26
N ALA A 55 -126.52 -117.84 -2.07
CA ALA A 55 -126.51 -116.51 -1.49
C ALA A 55 -125.10 -116.08 -1.02
N LEU A 56 -124.30 -116.99 -0.47
CA LEU A 56 -122.91 -116.69 -0.09
C LEU A 56 -121.99 -116.50 -1.30
N ASP A 57 -122.11 -117.33 -2.33
CA ASP A 57 -121.33 -117.23 -3.57
C ASP A 57 -121.61 -115.87 -4.25
N ALA A 58 -122.87 -115.41 -4.24
CA ALA A 58 -123.24 -114.08 -4.69
C ALA A 58 -122.67 -112.96 -3.80
N GLN A 59 -122.70 -113.09 -2.47
CA GLN A 59 -122.08 -112.12 -1.55
C GLN A 59 -120.55 -112.05 -1.69
N VAL A 60 -119.91 -113.18 -2.00
CA VAL A 60 -118.47 -113.25 -2.32
C VAL A 60 -118.20 -112.51 -3.63
N GLN A 61 -118.95 -112.79 -4.70
CA GLN A 61 -118.83 -112.03 -5.96
C GLN A 61 -119.04 -110.53 -5.77
N ASP A 62 -120.05 -110.12 -5.00
CA ASP A 62 -120.36 -108.71 -4.77
C ASP A 62 -119.27 -108.00 -3.94
N ARG A 63 -118.65 -108.71 -2.99
CA ARG A 63 -117.46 -108.23 -2.26
C ARG A 63 -116.23 -108.14 -3.18
N ASP A 64 -115.98 -109.16 -3.97
CA ASP A 64 -114.79 -109.26 -4.80
C ASP A 64 -114.84 -108.22 -5.95
N VAL A 65 -116.02 -107.93 -6.49
CA VAL A 65 -116.26 -106.80 -7.42
C VAL A 65 -116.03 -105.45 -6.75
N ARG A 66 -116.44 -105.24 -5.49
CA ARG A 66 -116.12 -104.00 -4.75
C ARG A 66 -114.62 -103.86 -4.54
N GLN A 67 -113.95 -104.95 -4.15
CA GLN A 67 -112.49 -104.98 -3.98
C GLN A 67 -111.76 -104.72 -5.30
N GLU A 68 -112.24 -105.24 -6.43
CA GLU A 68 -111.73 -104.87 -7.76
C GLU A 68 -111.90 -103.38 -8.08
N ILE A 69 -113.02 -102.75 -7.69
CA ILE A 69 -113.27 -101.32 -7.91
C ILE A 69 -112.38 -100.45 -7.01
N GLU A 70 -112.17 -100.85 -5.76
CA GLU A 70 -111.26 -100.19 -4.83
C GLU A 70 -109.80 -100.33 -5.31
N ASN A 71 -109.35 -101.53 -5.65
CA ASN A 71 -108.03 -101.77 -6.24
C ASN A 71 -107.80 -100.90 -7.50
N LYS A 72 -108.74 -100.87 -8.46
CA LYS A 72 -108.61 -100.06 -9.69
C LYS A 72 -108.61 -98.56 -9.42
N ARG A 73 -109.24 -98.11 -8.33
CA ARG A 73 -109.24 -96.71 -7.89
C ARG A 73 -107.89 -96.34 -7.26
N ASP A 74 -107.34 -97.22 -6.44
CA ASP A 74 -106.06 -97.01 -5.78
C ASP A 74 -104.90 -97.11 -6.79
N GLU A 75 -104.94 -98.07 -7.72
CA GLU A 75 -104.06 -98.14 -8.90
C GLU A 75 -104.08 -96.83 -9.72
N ALA A 76 -105.26 -96.22 -9.89
CA ALA A 76 -105.39 -94.94 -10.61
C ALA A 76 -104.79 -93.76 -9.81
N PHE A 77 -104.93 -93.75 -8.48
CA PHE A 77 -104.29 -92.75 -7.62
C PHE A 77 -102.77 -92.93 -7.56
N ASP A 78 -102.26 -94.16 -7.46
CA ASP A 78 -100.82 -94.46 -7.52
C ASP A 78 -100.24 -94.05 -8.89
N ALA A 79 -100.93 -94.36 -9.99
CA ALA A 79 -100.55 -93.91 -11.32
C ALA A 79 -100.55 -92.37 -11.44
N GLN A 80 -101.44 -91.66 -10.73
CA GLN A 80 -101.43 -90.20 -10.66
C GLN A 80 -100.30 -89.67 -9.76
N MET A 81 -100.02 -90.29 -8.62
CA MET A 81 -98.91 -89.95 -7.72
C MET A 81 -97.57 -90.08 -8.45
N VAL A 82 -97.35 -91.20 -9.15
CA VAL A 82 -96.14 -91.45 -9.97
C VAL A 82 -96.02 -90.46 -11.14
N ARG A 83 -97.13 -89.91 -11.67
CA ARG A 83 -97.09 -88.82 -12.66
C ARG A 83 -96.72 -87.49 -12.01
N ASN A 84 -97.32 -87.16 -10.88
CA ASN A 84 -97.07 -85.91 -10.15
C ASN A 84 -95.61 -85.84 -9.67
N ASP A 85 -95.08 -86.91 -9.08
CA ASP A 85 -93.68 -87.02 -8.63
C ASP A 85 -92.69 -86.78 -9.79
N LYS A 86 -92.92 -87.40 -10.96
CA LYS A 86 -92.13 -87.16 -12.17
C LYS A 86 -92.19 -85.70 -12.63
N VAL A 87 -93.34 -85.04 -12.52
CA VAL A 87 -93.47 -83.59 -12.82
C VAL A 87 -92.69 -82.75 -11.80
N LEU A 88 -92.78 -83.06 -10.51
CA LEU A 88 -92.03 -82.37 -9.46
C LEU A 88 -90.51 -82.51 -9.66
N CYS A 89 -90.02 -83.71 -9.97
CA CYS A 89 -88.60 -83.94 -10.28
C CYS A 89 -88.11 -83.15 -11.51
N LEU A 90 -88.96 -82.99 -12.54
CA LEU A 90 -88.64 -82.17 -13.71
C LEU A 90 -88.64 -80.67 -13.41
N LEU A 91 -89.54 -80.20 -12.53
CA LEU A 91 -89.59 -78.79 -12.10
C LEU A 91 -88.43 -78.44 -11.16
N ASP A 92 -88.13 -79.29 -10.17
CA ASP A 92 -86.97 -79.15 -9.29
C ASP A 92 -85.65 -79.13 -10.08
N ARG A 93 -85.51 -80.02 -11.08
CA ARG A 93 -84.34 -80.00 -11.96
C ARG A 93 -84.21 -78.70 -12.75
N ARG A 94 -85.30 -78.20 -13.35
CA ARG A 94 -85.31 -76.91 -14.05
C ARG A 94 -84.91 -75.78 -13.10
N GLN A 95 -85.54 -75.68 -11.93
CA GLN A 95 -85.23 -74.68 -10.92
C GLN A 95 -83.75 -74.74 -10.48
N LYS A 96 -83.17 -75.94 -10.32
CA LYS A 96 -81.74 -76.11 -9.99
C LYS A 96 -80.80 -75.70 -11.13
N ASP A 97 -81.20 -75.94 -12.38
CA ASP A 97 -80.45 -75.52 -13.56
C ASP A 97 -80.56 -73.98 -13.76
N ASP A 98 -81.75 -73.40 -13.60
CA ASP A 98 -82.02 -71.94 -13.61
C ASP A 98 -81.23 -71.20 -12.52
N ILE A 99 -81.23 -71.71 -11.28
CA ILE A 99 -80.44 -71.17 -10.16
C ILE A 99 -78.94 -71.24 -10.47
N ARG A 100 -78.47 -72.33 -11.11
CA ARG A 100 -77.05 -72.45 -11.48
C ARG A 100 -76.68 -71.40 -12.52
N ASP A 101 -77.54 -71.16 -13.51
CA ASP A 101 -77.23 -70.25 -14.61
C ASP A 101 -77.40 -68.78 -14.21
N LEU A 102 -78.33 -68.46 -13.31
CA LEU A 102 -78.38 -67.16 -12.63
C LEU A 102 -77.11 -66.89 -11.82
N ASN A 103 -76.62 -67.87 -11.04
CA ASN A 103 -75.37 -67.72 -10.28
C ASN A 103 -74.16 -67.54 -11.21
N LYS A 104 -74.06 -68.30 -12.31
CA LYS A 104 -73.02 -68.08 -13.35
C LYS A 104 -73.07 -66.65 -13.89
N ALA A 105 -74.26 -66.12 -14.20
CA ALA A 105 -74.41 -64.76 -14.73
C ALA A 105 -74.01 -63.69 -13.71
N ILE A 106 -74.36 -63.88 -12.43
CA ILE A 106 -73.96 -63.00 -11.33
C ILE A 106 -72.43 -63.01 -11.16
N ASP A 107 -71.78 -64.18 -11.20
CA ASP A 107 -70.33 -64.30 -11.04
C ASP A 107 -69.57 -63.80 -12.28
N GLN A 108 -70.10 -63.99 -13.49
CA GLN A 108 -69.59 -63.33 -14.71
C GLN A 108 -69.68 -61.80 -14.58
N PHE A 109 -70.81 -61.26 -14.13
CA PHE A 109 -70.98 -59.82 -13.92
C PHE A 109 -70.00 -59.28 -12.86
N ARG A 110 -69.81 -60.00 -11.75
CA ARG A 110 -68.79 -59.67 -10.73
C ARG A 110 -67.38 -59.63 -11.33
N LEU A 111 -66.99 -60.66 -12.06
CA LEU A 111 -65.67 -60.78 -12.70
C LEU A 111 -65.42 -59.75 -13.81
N GLN A 112 -66.47 -59.28 -14.50
CA GLN A 112 -66.37 -58.30 -15.58
C GLN A 112 -66.42 -56.85 -15.11
N PHE A 113 -67.32 -56.52 -14.17
CA PHE A 113 -67.68 -55.14 -13.81
C PHE A 113 -67.50 -54.78 -12.32
N GLN A 114 -67.12 -55.73 -11.47
CA GLN A 114 -66.87 -55.49 -10.04
C GLN A 114 -65.43 -55.87 -9.62
N LYS A 115 -64.48 -55.80 -10.57
CA LYS A 115 -63.06 -55.97 -10.25
C LYS A 115 -62.61 -54.92 -9.24
N ARG A 116 -61.52 -55.20 -8.53
CA ARG A 116 -60.94 -54.25 -7.57
C ARG A 116 -60.29 -53.07 -8.30
N GLU A 117 -59.76 -53.33 -9.48
CA GLU A 117 -59.01 -52.45 -10.37
C GLU A 117 -59.91 -51.42 -11.08
N ASP A 118 -61.19 -51.76 -11.29
CA ASP A 118 -62.18 -50.89 -11.96
C ASP A 118 -62.87 -49.91 -10.97
N ARG A 119 -62.42 -49.85 -9.70
CA ARG A 119 -63.02 -48.98 -8.67
C ARG A 119 -62.47 -47.56 -8.75
N ARG A 120 -63.31 -46.58 -8.43
CA ARG A 120 -62.97 -45.15 -8.45
C ARG A 120 -61.77 -44.81 -7.57
N GLU A 121 -61.66 -45.50 -6.45
CA GLU A 121 -60.65 -45.32 -5.40
C GLU A 121 -59.44 -46.26 -5.51
N TYR A 122 -59.29 -47.01 -6.61
CA TYR A 122 -58.21 -48.00 -6.76
C TYR A 122 -56.81 -47.35 -6.78
N ASP A 123 -56.70 -46.15 -7.32
CA ASP A 123 -55.49 -45.33 -7.32
C ASP A 123 -54.92 -45.10 -5.91
N LEU A 124 -55.77 -44.96 -4.90
CA LEU A 124 -55.37 -44.70 -3.51
C LEU A 124 -54.79 -45.93 -2.79
N TYR A 125 -54.97 -47.15 -3.29
CA TYR A 125 -54.45 -48.38 -2.67
C TYR A 125 -53.79 -49.37 -3.64
N ASP A 126 -53.52 -48.98 -4.89
CA ASP A 126 -52.77 -49.78 -5.85
C ASP A 126 -51.38 -50.13 -5.25
N PRO A 127 -51.05 -51.42 -5.05
CA PRO A 127 -49.76 -51.84 -4.50
C PRO A 127 -48.56 -51.48 -5.40
N LEU A 128 -48.79 -50.96 -6.60
CA LEU A 128 -47.79 -50.46 -7.55
C LEU A 128 -47.80 -48.93 -7.71
N ALA A 129 -48.64 -48.16 -6.98
CA ALA A 129 -48.73 -46.70 -7.08
C ALA A 129 -47.34 -46.01 -7.02
N LEU A 130 -46.58 -46.28 -5.96
CA LEU A 130 -45.21 -45.77 -5.74
C LEU A 130 -44.17 -46.17 -6.82
N LYS A 131 -44.51 -47.05 -7.76
CA LYS A 131 -43.69 -47.42 -8.92
C LYS A 131 -44.20 -46.83 -10.25
N LYS A 132 -45.43 -46.32 -10.26
CA LYS A 132 -46.06 -45.60 -11.38
C LYS A 132 -45.86 -44.08 -11.22
N ASP A 133 -45.80 -43.60 -9.99
CA ASP A 133 -45.59 -42.20 -9.66
C ASP A 133 -44.23 -41.68 -10.15
N LEU A 134 -44.24 -40.45 -10.67
CA LEU A 134 -43.05 -39.74 -11.11
C LEU A 134 -42.42 -38.97 -9.93
N PRO A 135 -41.08 -38.89 -9.84
CA PRO A 135 -40.41 -38.02 -8.88
C PRO A 135 -40.95 -36.56 -8.88
N PRO A 136 -41.07 -35.91 -7.71
CA PRO A 136 -41.58 -34.54 -7.58
C PRO A 136 -40.81 -33.47 -8.39
N ARG A 137 -39.54 -33.73 -8.69
CA ARG A 137 -38.65 -32.96 -9.58
C ARG A 137 -37.85 -33.97 -10.41
N LEU A 138 -37.99 -33.91 -11.74
CA LEU A 138 -37.26 -34.79 -12.67
C LEU A 138 -35.92 -34.19 -13.15
N SER A 139 -35.82 -32.86 -13.13
CA SER A 139 -34.69 -32.09 -13.62
C SER A 139 -34.69 -30.71 -12.94
N ASP A 140 -33.59 -29.98 -13.02
CA ASP A 140 -33.48 -28.63 -12.46
C ASP A 140 -34.35 -27.62 -13.19
N ASP A 141 -34.69 -27.87 -14.45
CA ASP A 141 -35.62 -27.07 -15.27
C ASP A 141 -36.96 -27.78 -15.55
N ASP A 142 -37.39 -28.66 -14.65
CA ASP A 142 -38.72 -29.28 -14.71
C ASP A 142 -39.85 -28.21 -14.63
N PRO A 143 -40.65 -28.00 -15.69
CA PRO A 143 -41.66 -26.94 -15.72
C PRO A 143 -42.83 -27.18 -14.76
N ARG A 144 -42.93 -28.37 -14.17
CA ARG A 144 -43.92 -28.70 -13.12
C ARG A 144 -43.52 -28.09 -11.77
N CYS A 145 -42.24 -27.79 -11.56
CA CYS A 145 -41.70 -27.23 -10.31
C CYS A 145 -41.98 -25.72 -10.18
N SER A 146 -43.28 -25.40 -10.01
CA SER A 146 -43.76 -24.05 -9.68
C SER A 146 -43.30 -23.58 -8.30
N ILE A 147 -43.28 -22.25 -8.11
CA ILE A 147 -42.84 -21.59 -6.86
C ILE A 147 -43.61 -22.10 -5.63
N SER A 148 -44.93 -22.28 -5.77
CA SER A 148 -45.81 -22.81 -4.71
C SER A 148 -45.58 -24.29 -4.38
N GLY A 149 -44.95 -25.06 -5.28
CA GLY A 149 -44.62 -26.46 -5.05
C GLY A 149 -43.37 -26.69 -4.18
N LEU A 150 -42.56 -25.64 -3.95
CA LEU A 150 -41.33 -25.64 -3.14
C LEU A 150 -40.26 -26.68 -3.52
N GLN A 151 -40.40 -27.38 -4.65
CA GLN A 151 -39.44 -28.40 -5.12
C GLN A 151 -38.14 -27.81 -5.71
N ARG A 152 -38.16 -26.50 -6.03
CA ARG A 152 -37.02 -25.74 -6.57
C ARG A 152 -36.93 -24.41 -5.84
N LEU A 153 -35.77 -24.09 -5.28
CA LEU A 153 -35.53 -22.88 -4.48
C LEU A 153 -34.46 -22.03 -5.15
N MET A 154 -34.74 -20.75 -5.41
CA MET A 154 -33.81 -19.85 -6.14
C MET A 154 -32.49 -19.55 -5.38
N GLY A 155 -32.36 -19.98 -4.11
CA GLY A 155 -31.12 -19.94 -3.34
C GLY A 155 -30.24 -21.19 -3.48
N GLU A 156 -30.70 -22.21 -4.20
CA GLU A 156 -29.95 -23.44 -4.49
C GLU A 156 -28.92 -23.18 -5.62
N ASP A 157 -27.72 -22.72 -5.26
CA ASP A 157 -26.65 -22.48 -6.22
C ASP A 157 -25.95 -23.79 -6.65
N LEU A 158 -26.54 -24.46 -7.63
CA LEU A 158 -25.95 -25.62 -8.32
C LEU A 158 -24.62 -25.28 -9.02
N THR A 159 -24.40 -24.00 -9.36
CA THR A 159 -23.19 -23.52 -10.06
C THR A 159 -22.04 -23.13 -9.14
N GLN A 160 -22.19 -23.29 -7.81
CA GLN A 160 -21.26 -22.79 -6.80
C GLN A 160 -19.80 -23.19 -7.05
N MET A 161 -19.55 -24.40 -7.55
CA MET A 161 -18.20 -24.88 -7.83
C MET A 161 -17.55 -24.18 -9.03
N ASN A 162 -18.32 -23.89 -10.09
CA ASN A 162 -17.84 -23.12 -11.24
C ASN A 162 -17.57 -21.67 -10.83
N ARG A 163 -18.53 -21.06 -10.11
CA ARG A 163 -18.40 -19.70 -9.56
C ARG A 163 -17.18 -19.54 -8.65
N LYS A 164 -16.91 -20.51 -7.78
CA LYS A 164 -15.69 -20.55 -6.94
C LYS A 164 -14.42 -20.69 -7.77
N ARG A 165 -14.44 -21.50 -8.83
CA ARG A 165 -13.29 -21.71 -9.73
C ARG A 165 -12.96 -20.43 -10.49
N GLU A 166 -13.95 -19.78 -11.10
CA GLU A 166 -13.78 -18.49 -11.80
C GLU A 166 -13.22 -17.41 -10.86
N GLN A 167 -13.71 -17.34 -9.63
CA GLN A 167 -13.17 -16.44 -8.60
C GLN A 167 -11.71 -16.75 -8.21
N GLN A 168 -11.32 -18.03 -8.18
CA GLN A 168 -9.92 -18.43 -7.93
C GLN A 168 -9.01 -18.13 -9.12
N GLU A 169 -9.49 -18.31 -10.36
CA GLU A 169 -8.77 -17.98 -11.59
C GLU A 169 -8.55 -16.45 -11.70
N GLN A 170 -9.59 -15.64 -11.46
CA GLN A 170 -9.49 -14.17 -11.39
C GLN A 170 -8.52 -13.70 -10.29
N LEU A 171 -8.63 -14.22 -9.07
CA LEU A 171 -7.75 -13.86 -7.95
C LEU A 171 -6.28 -14.22 -8.23
N ARG A 172 -6.05 -15.35 -8.91
CA ARG A 172 -4.71 -15.78 -9.34
C ARG A 172 -4.14 -14.82 -10.39
N GLU A 173 -4.94 -14.41 -11.38
CA GLU A 173 -4.52 -13.47 -12.42
C GLU A 173 -4.19 -12.09 -11.83
N TRP A 174 -5.04 -11.54 -10.97
CA TRP A 174 -4.77 -10.28 -10.28
C TRP A 174 -3.52 -10.34 -9.38
N SER A 175 -3.30 -11.45 -8.68
CA SER A 175 -2.10 -11.65 -7.86
C SER A 175 -0.82 -11.73 -8.70
N LEU A 176 -0.86 -12.43 -9.84
CA LEU A 176 0.26 -12.48 -10.79
C LEU A 176 0.54 -11.11 -11.42
N GLN A 177 -0.49 -10.36 -11.78
CA GLN A 177 -0.34 -9.00 -12.29
C GLN A 177 0.29 -8.07 -11.24
N GLN A 178 -0.19 -8.09 -9.99
CA GLN A 178 0.40 -7.29 -8.91
C GLN A 178 1.86 -7.67 -8.63
N GLN A 179 2.22 -8.95 -8.70
CA GLN A 179 3.62 -9.39 -8.56
C GLN A 179 4.50 -8.88 -9.71
N HIS A 180 4.02 -8.95 -10.94
CA HIS A 180 4.72 -8.43 -12.12
C HIS A 180 4.92 -6.91 -12.05
N ASP A 181 3.85 -6.17 -11.74
CA ASP A 181 3.89 -4.70 -11.70
C ASP A 181 4.74 -4.20 -10.52
N TRP A 182 4.74 -4.91 -9.39
CA TRP A 182 5.65 -4.65 -8.27
C TRP A 182 7.12 -4.94 -8.63
N ALA A 183 7.41 -6.07 -9.30
CA ALA A 183 8.76 -6.40 -9.75
C ALA A 183 9.29 -5.35 -10.74
N LYS A 184 8.46 -4.95 -11.72
CA LYS A 184 8.78 -3.89 -12.69
C LYS A 184 9.04 -2.55 -12.01
N ALA A 185 8.21 -2.15 -11.05
CA ALA A 185 8.43 -0.93 -10.28
C ALA A 185 9.70 -0.98 -9.42
N LEU A 186 10.07 -2.17 -8.92
CA LEU A 186 11.32 -2.39 -8.18
C LEU A 186 12.55 -2.29 -9.11
N GLU A 187 12.49 -2.86 -10.32
CA GLU A 187 13.53 -2.73 -11.35
C GLU A 187 13.70 -1.27 -11.80
N GLU A 188 12.61 -0.57 -12.09
CA GLU A 188 12.62 0.86 -12.44
C GLU A 188 13.24 1.71 -11.32
N LYS A 189 12.89 1.41 -10.06
CA LYS A 189 13.48 2.06 -8.89
C LYS A 189 14.99 1.78 -8.79
N GLN A 190 15.41 0.51 -8.86
CA GLN A 190 16.84 0.14 -8.78
C GLN A 190 17.65 0.75 -9.92
N HIS A 191 17.06 0.87 -11.11
CA HIS A 191 17.68 1.56 -12.25
C HIS A 191 17.84 3.06 -11.99
N ALA A 192 16.81 3.73 -11.44
CA ALA A 192 16.89 5.14 -11.07
C ALA A 192 17.92 5.42 -9.96
N GLU A 193 17.96 4.58 -8.91
CA GLU A 193 19.00 4.64 -7.86
C GLU A 193 20.40 4.43 -8.46
N SER A 194 20.56 3.43 -9.34
CA SER A 194 21.83 3.16 -10.05
C SER A 194 22.28 4.28 -11.00
N LEU A 195 21.35 5.06 -11.56
CA LEU A 195 21.67 6.26 -12.35
C LEU A 195 22.04 7.44 -11.46
N TYR A 196 21.34 7.61 -10.34
CA TYR A 196 21.63 8.66 -9.34
C TYR A 196 23.03 8.48 -8.73
N ASP A 197 23.40 7.28 -8.32
CA ASP A 197 24.74 7.02 -7.76
C ASP A 197 25.87 7.21 -8.79
N LYS A 198 25.62 6.92 -10.09
CA LYS A 198 26.57 7.25 -11.17
C LYS A 198 26.74 8.77 -11.32
N MET A 199 25.63 9.51 -11.39
CA MET A 199 25.64 10.97 -11.47
C MET A 199 26.37 11.60 -10.28
N ARG A 200 26.08 11.12 -9.07
CA ARG A 200 26.76 11.53 -7.84
C ARG A 200 28.27 11.26 -7.89
N MET A 201 28.69 10.04 -8.27
CA MET A 201 30.12 9.73 -8.42
C MET A 201 30.82 10.58 -9.49
N GLU A 202 30.13 11.02 -10.54
CA GLU A 202 30.67 11.99 -11.50
C GLU A 202 30.80 13.40 -10.91
N LEU A 203 29.83 13.86 -10.12
CA LEU A 203 29.89 15.15 -9.45
C LEU A 203 31.01 15.18 -8.40
N ASP A 204 31.16 14.11 -7.60
CA ASP A 204 32.24 13.96 -6.62
C ASP A 204 33.63 13.98 -7.31
N LYS A 205 33.78 13.33 -8.47
CA LYS A 205 35.01 13.40 -9.29
C LYS A 205 35.28 14.80 -9.80
N LYS A 206 34.29 15.46 -10.42
CA LYS A 206 34.41 16.83 -10.94
C LYS A 206 34.75 17.82 -9.82
N ALA A 207 34.22 17.62 -8.61
CA ALA A 207 34.56 18.42 -7.44
C ALA A 207 36.02 18.23 -7.00
N MET A 208 36.53 16.99 -6.94
CA MET A 208 37.95 16.71 -6.65
C MET A 208 38.88 17.27 -7.73
N GLU A 209 38.51 17.18 -9.00
CA GLU A 209 39.28 17.75 -10.13
C GLU A 209 39.34 19.28 -10.04
N LEU A 210 38.21 19.95 -9.82
CA LEU A 210 38.16 21.40 -9.62
C LEU A 210 38.96 21.84 -8.39
N GLN A 211 38.85 21.14 -7.26
CA GLN A 211 39.63 21.42 -6.05
C GLN A 211 41.14 21.26 -6.30
N LYS A 212 41.55 20.26 -7.08
CA LYS A 212 42.96 20.04 -7.46
C LYS A 212 43.46 21.18 -8.36
N MET A 213 42.70 21.57 -9.38
CA MET A 213 43.04 22.70 -10.26
C MET A 213 43.12 24.01 -9.49
N GLU A 214 42.20 24.25 -8.54
CA GLU A 214 42.23 25.43 -7.66
C GLU A 214 43.49 25.43 -6.78
N GLN A 215 43.85 24.29 -6.18
CA GLN A 215 45.10 24.16 -5.41
C GLN A 215 46.35 24.38 -6.26
N GLN A 216 46.35 23.99 -7.54
CA GLN A 216 47.46 24.26 -8.47
C GLN A 216 47.54 25.76 -8.78
N ALA A 217 46.45 26.39 -9.21
CA ALA A 217 46.39 27.82 -9.47
C ALA A 217 46.78 28.67 -8.24
N ARG A 218 46.32 28.32 -7.04
CA ARG A 218 46.72 28.97 -5.78
C ARG A 218 48.23 28.84 -5.54
N ARG A 219 48.85 27.69 -5.83
CA ARG A 219 50.31 27.51 -5.69
C ARG A 219 51.08 28.33 -6.72
N GLU A 220 50.62 28.37 -7.97
CA GLU A 220 51.22 29.15 -9.06
C GLU A 220 51.17 30.65 -8.75
N ILE A 221 50.03 31.17 -8.25
CA ILE A 221 49.90 32.55 -7.76
C ILE A 221 50.86 32.83 -6.59
N CYS A 222 51.01 31.90 -5.63
CA CYS A 222 51.97 32.04 -4.53
C CYS A 222 53.44 32.00 -4.97
N ILE A 223 53.76 31.29 -6.06
CA ILE A 223 55.11 31.28 -6.66
C ILE A 223 55.36 32.61 -7.38
N ALA A 224 54.46 33.02 -8.27
CA ALA A 224 54.59 34.27 -9.03
C ALA A 224 54.66 35.52 -8.12
N THR A 225 53.85 35.58 -7.06
CA THR A 225 53.92 36.69 -6.08
C THR A 225 55.20 36.65 -5.25
N LYS A 226 55.73 35.46 -4.89
CA LYS A 226 57.03 35.33 -4.23
C LYS A 226 58.18 35.79 -5.14
N GLU A 227 58.14 35.43 -6.43
CA GLU A 227 59.16 35.82 -7.41
C GLU A 227 59.11 37.32 -7.70
N PHE A 228 57.92 37.90 -7.86
CA PHE A 228 57.72 39.35 -7.97
C PHE A 228 58.26 40.09 -6.73
N ASN A 229 57.89 39.66 -5.52
CA ASN A 229 58.37 40.28 -4.29
C ASN A 229 59.90 40.16 -4.12
N LYS A 230 60.52 39.07 -4.61
CA LYS A 230 61.98 38.91 -4.64
C LYS A 230 62.62 39.88 -5.63
N ALA A 231 62.11 39.97 -6.85
CA ALA A 231 62.60 40.91 -7.85
C ALA A 231 62.47 42.38 -7.39
N GLN A 232 61.34 42.74 -6.78
CA GLN A 232 61.11 44.07 -6.21
C GLN A 232 62.05 44.37 -5.02
N ALA A 233 62.39 43.36 -4.21
CA ALA A 233 63.38 43.51 -3.14
C ALA A 233 64.80 43.70 -3.70
N GLU A 234 65.15 42.98 -4.77
CA GLU A 234 66.43 43.12 -5.48
C GLU A 234 66.54 44.49 -6.17
N GLU A 235 65.51 44.95 -6.88
CA GLU A 235 65.41 46.31 -7.43
C GLU A 235 65.54 47.39 -6.35
N SER A 236 64.85 47.23 -5.21
CA SER A 236 64.92 48.16 -4.08
C SER A 236 66.30 48.18 -3.41
N LEU A 237 67.05 47.07 -3.45
CA LEU A 237 68.44 47.02 -2.98
C LEU A 237 69.40 47.70 -3.96
N GLU A 238 69.30 47.45 -5.27
CA GLU A 238 70.13 48.14 -6.26
C GLU A 238 69.83 49.64 -6.29
N ARG A 239 68.55 50.05 -6.20
CA ARG A 239 68.20 51.47 -6.13
C ARG A 239 68.77 52.13 -4.88
N LYS A 240 68.78 51.46 -3.72
CA LYS A 240 69.44 51.96 -2.50
C LYS A 240 70.96 52.04 -2.60
N LYS A 241 71.61 51.15 -3.37
CA LYS A 241 73.05 51.28 -3.68
C LYS A 241 73.30 52.51 -4.54
N LEU A 242 72.48 52.74 -5.57
CA LEU A 242 72.59 53.90 -6.46
C LEU A 242 72.28 55.21 -5.71
N GLU A 243 71.19 55.26 -4.93
CA GLU A 243 70.86 56.37 -4.02
C GLU A 243 72.05 56.68 -3.07
N LYS A 244 72.69 55.65 -2.50
CA LYS A 244 73.88 55.84 -1.66
C LYS A 244 75.11 56.29 -2.46
N GLN A 245 75.37 55.73 -3.63
CA GLN A 245 76.50 56.13 -4.48
C GLN A 245 76.37 57.59 -4.90
N GLN A 246 75.17 58.02 -5.31
CA GLN A 246 74.86 59.43 -5.58
C GLN A 246 75.06 60.29 -4.33
N GLN A 247 74.60 59.84 -3.15
CA GLN A 247 74.83 60.60 -1.91
C GLN A 247 76.32 60.68 -1.52
N ASP A 248 77.10 59.61 -1.69
CA ASP A 248 78.54 59.59 -1.44
C ASP A 248 79.28 60.49 -2.46
N GLU A 249 78.86 60.49 -3.73
CA GLU A 249 79.37 61.37 -4.81
C GLU A 249 79.02 62.85 -4.54
N ASP A 250 77.76 63.19 -4.31
CA ASP A 250 77.29 64.53 -3.97
C ASP A 250 78.01 65.08 -2.73
N SER A 251 78.18 64.25 -1.70
CA SER A 251 78.96 64.62 -0.49
C SER A 251 80.42 64.89 -0.82
N SER A 252 81.04 64.11 -1.72
CA SER A 252 82.42 64.35 -2.15
C SER A 252 82.57 65.64 -2.96
N VAL A 253 81.56 65.99 -3.76
CA VAL A 253 81.49 67.24 -4.54
C VAL A 253 81.22 68.44 -3.63
N GLU A 254 80.35 68.32 -2.63
CA GLU A 254 80.12 69.35 -1.60
C GLU A 254 81.42 69.62 -0.82
N ILE A 255 82.12 68.57 -0.38
CA ILE A 255 83.42 68.70 0.30
C ILE A 255 84.44 69.38 -0.61
N ALA A 256 84.62 68.90 -1.85
CA ALA A 256 85.59 69.46 -2.79
C ALA A 256 85.32 70.95 -3.07
N ASN A 257 84.08 71.30 -3.45
CA ASN A 257 83.64 72.68 -3.69
C ASN A 257 83.85 73.57 -2.46
N THR A 258 83.66 73.04 -1.25
CA THR A 258 83.87 73.79 0.00
C THR A 258 85.35 73.99 0.32
N THR A 259 86.21 73.00 0.04
CA THR A 259 87.66 73.08 0.30
C THR A 259 88.44 73.86 -0.74
N GLU A 260 88.09 73.74 -2.02
CA GLU A 260 88.73 74.49 -3.12
C GLU A 260 88.14 75.90 -3.24
N GLY A 261 86.87 76.06 -2.85
CA GLY A 261 86.17 77.32 -2.89
C GLY A 261 86.83 78.39 -2.02
N ASP A 262 87.16 79.51 -2.68
CA ASP A 262 87.06 80.91 -2.26
C ASP A 262 87.05 81.28 -0.76
N LEU A 263 86.17 80.67 0.04
CA LEU A 263 86.03 80.92 1.47
C LEU A 263 87.09 80.20 2.31
N LEU A 264 87.44 78.95 1.98
CA LEU A 264 88.45 78.16 2.73
C LEU A 264 89.84 78.21 2.11
N SER A 265 89.95 78.43 0.78
CA SER A 265 91.25 78.65 0.11
C SER A 265 91.83 80.05 0.37
N GLU A 266 91.03 80.93 0.95
CA GLU A 266 91.31 82.35 1.25
C GLU A 266 91.83 83.21 0.07
N ASP A 267 91.64 82.80 -1.20
CA ASP A 267 92.26 83.44 -2.38
C ASP A 267 92.27 85.00 -2.36
N PRO A 268 93.46 85.64 -2.35
CA PRO A 268 93.60 87.09 -2.48
C PRO A 268 92.94 87.70 -3.72
N ALA A 269 92.69 86.94 -4.79
CA ALA A 269 92.02 87.43 -6.00
C ALA A 269 90.61 87.97 -5.71
N GLN A 270 89.92 87.46 -4.69
CA GLN A 270 88.62 87.96 -4.20
C GLN A 270 88.61 89.46 -3.86
N ALA A 271 89.77 90.02 -3.50
CA ALA A 271 89.91 91.42 -3.17
C ALA A 271 89.92 92.34 -4.40
N THR A 272 90.02 91.79 -5.62
CA THR A 272 90.10 92.55 -6.87
C THR A 272 88.75 93.20 -7.21
N SER A 273 88.70 94.52 -7.34
CA SER A 273 87.46 95.19 -7.73
C SER A 273 87.21 95.08 -9.23
N ALA A 274 85.98 94.71 -9.62
CA ALA A 274 85.51 94.74 -11.01
C ALA A 274 85.63 96.13 -11.69
N PHE A 275 85.80 97.20 -10.91
CA PHE A 275 86.01 98.57 -11.39
C PHE A 275 87.48 98.91 -11.72
N GLY A 276 88.42 97.98 -11.54
CA GLY A 276 89.77 98.05 -12.13
C GLY A 276 90.91 97.57 -11.21
N PRO A 277 92.08 97.19 -11.77
CA PRO A 277 93.15 96.50 -11.02
C PRO A 277 93.79 97.29 -9.88
N HIS A 278 93.62 98.61 -9.87
CA HIS A 278 94.14 99.51 -8.83
C HIS A 278 93.18 99.68 -7.65
N ARG A 279 91.99 99.07 -7.69
CA ARG A 279 90.93 99.24 -6.71
C ARG A 279 90.62 97.92 -6.02
N VAL A 280 90.54 97.96 -4.69
CA VAL A 280 90.31 96.79 -3.84
C VAL A 280 88.88 96.81 -3.31
N ALA A 281 88.25 95.64 -3.19
CA ALA A 281 86.97 95.45 -2.52
C ALA A 281 87.15 95.54 -0.99
N PRO A 282 86.65 96.57 -0.28
CA PRO A 282 86.99 96.81 1.13
C PRO A 282 86.50 95.71 2.09
N ASP A 283 85.44 95.00 1.70
CA ASP A 283 84.81 93.89 2.43
C ASP A 283 85.53 92.54 2.25
N ARG A 284 86.43 92.43 1.26
CA ARG A 284 87.21 91.22 0.93
C ARG A 284 88.73 91.43 1.04
N TRP A 285 89.17 92.55 1.62
CA TRP A 285 90.59 92.89 1.66
C TRP A 285 91.37 92.10 2.75
N LYS A 286 92.18 91.13 2.31
CA LYS A 286 93.00 90.26 3.17
C LYS A 286 94.47 90.74 3.29
N GLY A 287 94.67 92.05 3.44
CA GLY A 287 96.00 92.66 3.61
C GLY A 287 96.77 92.91 2.30
N MET A 288 98.05 93.27 2.42
CA MET A 288 98.91 93.60 1.28
C MET A 288 99.51 92.36 0.62
N ASN A 289 99.66 92.38 -0.70
CA ASN A 289 100.34 91.31 -1.43
C ASN A 289 101.83 91.22 -1.00
N PRO A 290 102.42 90.02 -0.87
CA PRO A 290 103.85 89.86 -0.59
C PRO A 290 104.82 90.65 -1.50
N GLY A 291 104.42 90.99 -2.73
CA GLY A 291 105.16 91.91 -3.60
C GLY A 291 105.12 93.37 -3.12
N GLN A 292 103.95 93.86 -2.73
CA GLN A 292 103.77 95.22 -2.17
C GLN A 292 104.48 95.36 -0.82
N LEU A 293 104.46 94.31 0.01
CA LEU A 293 105.20 94.28 1.28
C LEU A 293 106.71 94.38 1.06
N LYS A 294 107.27 93.74 0.03
CA LYS A 294 108.68 93.90 -0.35
C LYS A 294 108.98 95.32 -0.80
N GLU A 295 108.16 95.90 -1.68
CA GLU A 295 108.33 97.28 -2.16
C GLU A 295 108.32 98.30 -0.99
N VAL A 296 107.43 98.12 0.00
CA VAL A 296 107.43 98.92 1.23
C VAL A 296 108.70 98.73 2.07
N ILE A 297 109.21 97.49 2.20
CA ILE A 297 110.46 97.19 2.90
C ILE A 297 111.66 97.82 2.18
N ASP A 298 111.72 97.75 0.85
CA ASP A 298 112.80 98.29 0.04
C ASP A 298 112.83 99.83 0.11
N VAL A 299 111.65 100.48 0.05
CA VAL A 299 111.52 101.93 0.27
C VAL A 299 111.93 102.34 1.70
N GLN A 300 111.58 101.54 2.73
CA GLN A 300 112.03 101.80 4.11
C GLN A 300 113.57 101.66 4.23
N GLN A 301 114.19 100.70 3.55
CA GLN A 301 115.65 100.57 3.52
C GLN A 301 116.31 101.78 2.84
N GLN A 302 115.76 102.26 1.73
CA GLN A 302 116.22 103.49 1.06
C GLN A 302 116.11 104.71 1.99
N GLN A 303 114.98 104.89 2.68
CA GLN A 303 114.79 105.97 3.67
C GLN A 303 115.80 105.88 4.84
N ILE A 304 116.14 104.68 5.31
CA ILE A 304 117.17 104.48 6.33
C ILE A 304 118.55 104.92 5.80
N GLN A 305 118.91 104.52 4.58
CA GLN A 305 120.18 104.91 3.95
C GLN A 305 120.28 106.42 3.73
N GLU A 306 119.23 107.06 3.22
CA GLU A 306 119.20 108.51 2.99
C GLU A 306 119.24 109.30 4.31
N LYS A 307 118.50 108.86 5.34
CA LYS A 307 118.53 109.45 6.68
C LYS A 307 119.90 109.31 7.35
N MET A 308 120.62 108.22 7.11
CA MET A 308 122.01 108.06 7.53
C MET A 308 122.93 109.05 6.78
N ARG A 309 122.77 109.22 5.47
CA ARG A 309 123.54 110.18 4.66
C ARG A 309 123.39 111.62 5.16
N LEU A 310 122.14 112.06 5.39
CA LEU A 310 121.83 113.39 5.94
C LEU A 310 122.47 113.62 7.33
N LYS A 311 122.50 112.57 8.17
CA LYS A 311 123.13 112.62 9.51
C LYS A 311 124.66 112.57 9.47
N GLU A 312 125.25 112.14 8.35
CA GLU A 312 126.68 112.29 8.04
C GLU A 312 126.99 113.76 7.65
N GLU A 313 126.20 114.33 6.73
CA GLU A 313 126.31 115.72 6.26
C GLU A 313 126.08 116.76 7.38
N GLU A 314 125.21 116.48 8.34
CA GLU A 314 124.95 117.34 9.51
C GLU A 314 126.10 117.30 10.52
N ARG A 315 126.68 116.11 10.76
CA ARG A 315 127.85 115.93 11.64
C ARG A 315 129.07 116.66 11.10
N GLN A 316 129.30 116.60 9.79
CA GLN A 316 130.38 117.36 9.14
C GLN A 316 130.21 118.86 9.38
N ARG A 317 129.02 119.42 9.11
CA ARG A 317 128.71 120.84 9.38
C ARG A 317 128.89 121.24 10.86
N GLN A 318 128.53 120.38 11.82
CA GLN A 318 128.80 120.65 13.24
C GLN A 318 130.30 120.71 13.56
N THR A 319 131.10 119.76 13.05
CA THR A 319 132.56 119.75 13.31
C THR A 319 133.29 120.95 12.68
N GLU A 320 132.80 121.51 11.58
CA GLU A 320 133.30 122.79 11.04
C GLU A 320 132.90 124.00 11.90
N TRP A 321 131.67 124.01 12.42
CA TRP A 321 131.19 125.05 13.34
C TRP A 321 131.95 125.07 14.67
N ASP A 322 132.16 123.91 15.30
CA ASP A 322 132.96 123.80 16.53
C ASP A 322 134.42 124.20 16.29
N ARG A 323 135.01 123.88 15.13
CA ARG A 323 136.35 124.36 14.75
C ARG A 323 136.43 125.89 14.71
N LYS A 324 135.44 126.57 14.11
CA LYS A 324 135.37 128.04 14.08
C LYS A 324 135.20 128.61 15.50
N ARG A 325 134.25 128.09 16.28
CA ARG A 325 133.99 128.55 17.66
C ARG A 325 135.22 128.42 18.57
N VAL A 326 136.00 127.35 18.42
CA VAL A 326 137.26 127.17 19.17
C VAL A 326 138.37 128.13 18.72
N GLN A 327 138.45 128.48 17.43
CA GLN A 327 139.40 129.49 16.94
C GLN A 327 139.03 130.90 17.44
N GLU A 328 137.76 131.29 17.36
CA GLU A 328 137.25 132.58 17.84
C GLU A 328 137.44 132.75 19.35
N ALA A 329 137.09 131.74 20.16
CA ALA A 329 137.31 131.76 21.60
C ALA A 329 138.80 131.87 21.97
N ARG A 330 139.70 131.28 21.16
CA ARG A 330 141.15 131.37 21.36
C ARG A 330 141.72 132.74 20.96
N ALA A 331 141.10 133.44 20.01
CA ALA A 331 141.44 134.82 19.68
C ALA A 331 140.99 135.81 20.77
N MET A 332 139.76 135.67 21.27
CA MET A 332 139.25 136.46 22.40
C MET A 332 140.14 136.36 23.65
N LEU A 333 140.57 135.14 24.01
CA LEU A 333 141.49 134.89 25.13
C LEU A 333 142.90 135.47 24.94
N LEU A 334 143.30 135.84 23.72
CA LEU A 334 144.56 136.54 23.46
C LEU A 334 144.40 138.06 23.61
N LEU A 335 143.27 138.62 23.14
CA LEU A 335 142.92 140.04 23.30
C LEU A 335 142.76 140.40 24.79
N GLU A 336 141.98 139.63 25.55
CA GLU A 336 141.76 139.84 26.99
C GLU A 336 143.09 139.81 27.79
N ARG A 337 144.06 139.00 27.35
CA ARG A 337 145.41 138.93 27.93
C ARG A 337 146.31 140.10 27.53
N GLN A 338 145.97 140.84 26.47
CA GLN A 338 146.69 142.03 26.03
C GLN A 338 146.17 143.27 26.78
N GLU A 339 144.85 143.40 26.91
CA GLU A 339 144.19 144.44 27.73
C GLU A 339 144.66 144.37 29.19
N LYS A 340 144.65 143.17 29.81
CA LYS A 340 145.12 142.96 31.19
C LYS A 340 146.63 143.19 31.42
N ARG A 341 147.42 143.39 30.36
CA ARG A 341 148.80 143.91 30.45
C ARG A 341 148.81 145.43 30.42
N GLN A 342 148.07 146.04 29.50
CA GLN A 342 147.95 147.49 29.37
C GLN A 342 147.36 148.13 30.65
N GLU A 343 146.32 147.53 31.25
CA GLU A 343 145.80 147.95 32.57
C GLU A 343 146.88 147.93 33.66
N ARG A 344 147.75 146.90 33.68
CA ARG A 344 148.82 146.76 34.68
C ARG A 344 149.94 147.78 34.49
N GLU A 345 150.18 148.24 33.27
CA GLU A 345 151.17 149.29 32.98
C GLU A 345 150.58 150.68 33.28
N LEU A 346 149.33 150.94 32.89
CA LEU A 346 148.60 152.17 33.24
C LEU A 346 148.47 152.35 34.76
N ARG A 347 148.20 151.27 35.51
CA ARG A 347 148.07 151.35 36.97
C ARG A 347 149.41 151.63 37.66
N LYS A 348 150.51 151.02 37.20
CA LYS A 348 151.86 151.38 37.65
C LYS A 348 152.23 152.84 37.37
N ALA A 349 151.78 153.40 36.24
CA ALA A 349 151.98 154.81 35.92
C ALA A 349 151.18 155.72 36.89
N GLN A 350 149.93 155.38 37.19
CA GLN A 350 149.14 156.07 38.22
C GLN A 350 149.78 155.98 39.61
N ASP A 351 150.24 154.80 40.03
CA ASP A 351 150.89 154.61 41.33
C ASP A 351 152.19 155.46 41.44
N HIS A 352 152.94 155.63 40.36
CA HIS A 352 154.13 156.49 40.33
C HIS A 352 153.78 157.99 40.40
N ILE A 353 152.72 158.43 39.71
CA ILE A 353 152.21 159.82 39.79
C ILE A 353 151.68 160.13 41.20
N ASN A 354 150.96 159.20 41.82
CA ASN A 354 150.48 159.32 43.19
C ASN A 354 151.64 159.43 44.20
N LEU A 355 152.75 158.71 43.97
CA LEU A 355 153.95 158.81 44.80
C LEU A 355 154.63 160.18 44.71
N GLN A 356 154.60 160.82 43.52
CA GLN A 356 155.13 162.17 43.32
C GLN A 356 154.23 163.24 43.95
N LEU A 357 152.90 163.10 43.86
CA LEU A 357 151.95 164.00 44.53
C LEU A 357 152.06 163.93 46.07
N ALA A 358 152.36 162.75 46.63
CA ALA A 358 152.56 162.57 48.07
C ALA A 358 153.89 163.14 48.61
N GLN A 359 154.77 163.67 47.76
CA GLN A 359 156.01 164.35 48.17
C GLN A 359 155.89 165.89 48.11
N ALA A 360 154.68 166.42 47.89
CA ALA A 360 154.41 167.85 47.72
C ALA A 360 153.60 168.52 48.86
N HIS A 361 153.34 167.81 49.96
CA HIS A 361 152.65 168.32 51.16
C HIS A 361 153.19 167.68 52.44
#